data_AF-A0A7J4QBH6-F1
#
_entry.id   AF-A0A7J4QBH6-F1
#
_cell.length_a   1.000
_cell.length_b   1.000
_cell.length_c   1.000
_cell.angle_alpha   90.00
_cell.angle_beta   90.00
_cell.angle_gamma   90.00
#
_symmetry.space_group_name_H-M   'P 1'
#
loop_
_entity.id
_entity.type
_entity.pdbx_description
1 polymer ?
#
loop_
_entity_poly.entity_id
_entity_poly.type
_entity_poly.pdbx_seq_one_letter_code
_entity_poly.pdbx_strand_id
1 'polypeptide(L)'
;MKKAAVILCIAFMLLLLVSGIAAAGFWQDITGMFSLSKLFKTKTTQQALPSQAEKAVTTECKVYIDGKCATELQPKLNMNLQKSAKAYTLESQKAKTVGGKTVKVSKTEKTITHNVMIGTQTKTVKVPVVNVCISNKCKDYGIDESVEISGIVYDMVLVKDNVNLIPKGVPLVSPHEEDISEIDLPPLRPMIQPKIQIVMPPLRLLTPHIFKIGIIIDRDTVPIPQASREEMQEVIRLANDKLRLRSTNIQFELQDIQNVNMGGYDAYGELGSMEMASPNDEHEYVINYYMAHIASPPNGIIIFREDSGASSLGGYGLLALNLIEYGFCNNFQSPELGDSSIYGAILDWDHRYGHCGYDEVYDETNGFDGNRISSISVDGECRNMPGTPCVFRNGYYMCSNIDFENDEYARTRLSFLANTIIHEFLHSFHPTEESLNAYHFGGRDCPESDCDSDFLECAEWYSGMCPLIWANFANSWQSSCNVASTITRREVSPMPTGCRSDADCRAGQRCQSSTGRCLTSSPAPST
;
A
#
# COMPACT_ATOMS: atom_id res chain seq x y z
N MET A 1 40.50 23.32 -15.69
CA MET A 1 40.22 23.93 -17.02
C MET A 1 38.73 24.05 -17.34
N LYS A 2 37.87 23.06 -17.11
CA LYS A 2 36.41 23.16 -17.41
C LYS A 2 35.64 24.25 -16.63
N LYS A 3 36.01 24.53 -15.37
CA LYS A 3 35.37 25.59 -14.56
C LYS A 3 35.71 27.01 -15.02
N ALA A 4 36.87 27.21 -15.66
CA ALA A 4 37.27 28.53 -16.16
C ALA A 4 36.49 28.94 -17.43
N ALA A 5 36.14 27.96 -18.28
CA ALA A 5 35.36 28.22 -19.49
C ALA A 5 33.90 28.62 -19.19
N VAL A 6 33.30 28.05 -18.14
CA VAL A 6 31.92 28.39 -17.73
C VAL A 6 31.85 29.80 -17.15
N ILE A 7 32.83 30.19 -16.32
CA ILE A 7 32.89 31.54 -15.74
C ILE A 7 33.11 32.60 -16.83
N LEU A 8 33.92 32.30 -17.86
CA LEU A 8 34.15 33.21 -18.97
C LEU A 8 32.90 33.40 -19.85
N CYS A 9 32.11 32.34 -20.09
CA CYS A 9 30.83 32.44 -20.81
C CYS A 9 29.78 33.25 -20.04
N ILE A 10 29.69 33.08 -18.72
CA ILE A 10 28.75 33.83 -17.89
C ILE A 10 29.13 35.32 -17.84
N ALA A 11 30.43 35.63 -17.71
CA ALA A 11 30.92 37.00 -17.74
C ALA A 11 30.66 37.68 -19.10
N PHE A 12 30.79 36.94 -20.21
CA PHE A 12 30.52 37.47 -21.55
C PHE A 12 29.03 37.72 -21.81
N MET A 13 28.15 36.85 -21.30
CA MET A 13 26.69 37.06 -21.38
C MET A 13 26.22 38.25 -20.54
N LEU A 14 26.79 38.43 -19.34
CA LEU A 14 26.50 39.59 -18.49
C LEU A 14 26.99 40.90 -19.12
N LEU A 15 28.14 40.87 -19.83
CA LEU A 15 28.64 42.04 -20.55
C LEU A 15 27.73 42.46 -21.71
N LEU A 16 27.12 41.49 -22.40
CA LEU A 16 26.17 41.74 -23.48
C LEU A 16 24.84 42.33 -22.95
N LEU A 17 24.35 41.84 -21.80
CA LEU A 17 23.13 42.35 -21.16
C LEU A 17 23.25 43.81 -20.67
N VAL A 18 24.43 44.24 -20.22
CA VAL A 18 24.66 45.62 -19.76
C VAL A 18 24.86 46.60 -20.92
N SER A 19 25.23 46.10 -22.11
CA SER A 19 25.55 46.95 -23.27
C SER A 19 24.34 47.46 -24.07
N GLY A 20 23.10 47.02 -23.76
CA GLY A 20 21.88 47.57 -24.38
C GLY A 20 21.78 47.42 -25.90
N ILE A 21 22.53 46.50 -26.50
CA ILE A 21 22.49 46.26 -27.95
C ILE A 21 21.27 45.38 -28.27
N ALA A 22 20.24 46.00 -28.85
CA ALA A 22 19.11 45.30 -29.42
C ALA A 22 19.55 44.44 -30.62
N ALA A 23 19.69 43.12 -30.42
CA ALA A 23 20.09 42.18 -31.47
C ALA A 23 18.87 41.50 -32.11
N ALA A 24 18.15 42.24 -32.95
CA ALA A 24 17.26 41.65 -33.96
C ALA A 24 18.12 41.28 -35.18
N GLY A 25 18.65 40.05 -35.22
CA GLY A 25 19.39 39.57 -36.41
C GLY A 25 20.43 38.47 -36.22
N PHE A 26 20.55 37.85 -35.04
CA PHE A 26 21.62 36.87 -34.76
C PHE A 26 21.11 35.47 -34.42
N TRP A 27 20.11 34.96 -35.16
CA TRP A 27 19.51 33.63 -34.93
C TRP A 27 19.57 32.68 -36.14
N GLN A 28 20.33 33.01 -37.21
CA GLN A 28 20.45 32.13 -38.38
C GLN A 28 21.76 31.34 -38.51
N ASP A 29 22.76 31.51 -37.63
CA ASP A 29 24.09 30.90 -37.82
C ASP A 29 24.57 29.93 -36.71
N ILE A 30 23.69 29.46 -35.81
CA ILE A 30 24.07 28.49 -34.74
C ILE A 30 23.52 27.08 -34.97
N THR A 31 22.87 26.79 -36.10
CA THR A 31 22.41 25.44 -36.47
C THR A 31 23.46 24.60 -37.22
N GLY A 32 24.66 25.14 -37.46
CA GLY A 32 25.70 24.49 -38.29
C GLY A 32 26.82 23.76 -37.56
N MET A 33 26.89 23.76 -36.22
CA MET A 33 28.15 23.42 -35.52
C MET A 33 28.21 22.13 -34.69
N PHE A 34 27.18 21.27 -34.70
CA PHE A 34 27.26 19.96 -34.02
C PHE A 34 26.75 18.80 -34.88
N SER A 35 27.52 18.45 -35.92
CA SER A 35 27.44 17.15 -36.59
C SER A 35 28.64 16.29 -36.17
N LEU A 36 28.43 15.41 -35.20
CA LEU A 36 29.39 14.38 -34.77
C LEU A 36 28.88 13.01 -35.24
N SER A 37 28.78 12.84 -36.55
CA SER A 37 28.64 11.54 -37.21
C SER A 37 30.00 11.08 -37.74
N LYS A 38 30.83 10.52 -36.86
CA LYS A 38 31.99 9.66 -37.23
C LYS A 38 32.73 9.25 -35.96
N LEU A 39 32.38 8.07 -35.43
CA LEU A 39 33.26 7.14 -34.70
C LEU A 39 32.38 6.16 -33.93
N PHE A 40 31.99 5.05 -34.55
CA PHE A 40 31.91 3.72 -33.93
C PHE A 40 31.72 2.69 -35.06
N LYS A 41 32.83 2.10 -35.50
CA LYS A 41 32.85 0.82 -36.22
C LYS A 41 33.04 -0.26 -35.17
N THR A 42 32.03 -1.09 -34.94
CA THR A 42 32.22 -2.40 -34.28
C THR A 42 31.41 -3.46 -35.00
N LYS A 43 32.19 -4.44 -35.49
CA LYS A 43 31.87 -5.70 -36.16
C LYS A 43 30.57 -6.39 -35.70
N THR A 44 29.71 -6.66 -36.67
CA THR A 44 28.72 -7.74 -36.66
C THR A 44 29.42 -9.08 -36.86
N THR A 45 29.14 -10.07 -36.01
CA THR A 45 29.38 -11.50 -36.35
C THR A 45 28.13 -12.27 -35.96
N GLN A 46 27.39 -12.73 -36.96
CA GLN A 46 26.38 -13.78 -36.83
C GLN A 46 27.09 -15.13 -36.74
N GLN A 47 26.68 -15.99 -35.81
CA GLN A 47 26.96 -17.41 -35.90
C GLN A 47 25.74 -18.21 -35.40
N ALA A 48 25.28 -19.13 -36.26
CA ALA A 48 24.14 -20.01 -36.04
C ALA A 48 24.54 -21.32 -35.33
N LEU A 49 23.52 -21.99 -34.79
CA LEU A 49 23.46 -23.25 -34.01
C LEU A 49 24.31 -24.44 -34.51
N PRO A 50 24.45 -25.48 -33.65
CA PRO A 50 23.65 -26.69 -33.92
C PRO A 50 22.97 -27.34 -32.69
N SER A 51 21.91 -28.08 -33.03
CA SER A 51 21.06 -29.01 -32.26
C SER A 51 21.71 -30.36 -31.93
N GLN A 52 21.25 -31.02 -30.86
CA GLN A 52 20.85 -32.46 -30.70
C GLN A 52 20.79 -32.80 -29.18
N ALA A 53 19.63 -33.14 -28.59
CA ALA A 53 18.89 -34.42 -28.59
C ALA A 53 19.45 -35.47 -27.60
N GLU A 54 18.72 -35.81 -26.52
CA GLU A 54 18.32 -37.19 -26.19
C GLU A 54 17.34 -37.32 -25.01
N LYS A 55 16.62 -38.46 -25.04
CA LYS A 55 15.43 -38.86 -24.29
C LYS A 55 15.66 -39.09 -22.79
N ALA A 56 14.61 -38.84 -21.99
CA ALA A 56 14.37 -39.57 -20.75
C ALA A 56 12.87 -39.84 -20.56
N VAL A 57 12.61 -40.98 -19.91
CA VAL A 57 11.36 -41.73 -19.81
C VAL A 57 10.28 -40.97 -19.04
N THR A 58 9.06 -40.95 -19.59
CA THR A 58 7.87 -40.35 -18.98
C THR A 58 7.26 -41.26 -17.91
N THR A 59 7.29 -40.84 -16.66
CA THR A 59 6.34 -41.28 -15.63
C THR A 59 5.14 -40.33 -15.67
N GLU A 60 3.94 -40.85 -15.94
CA GLU A 60 2.71 -40.05 -16.04
C GLU A 60 2.37 -39.36 -14.71
N CYS A 61 2.49 -38.03 -14.67
CA CYS A 61 1.92 -37.20 -13.60
C CYS A 61 0.43 -36.97 -13.90
N LYS A 62 -0.45 -37.31 -12.96
CA LYS A 62 -1.91 -37.32 -13.17
C LYS A 62 -2.59 -35.96 -13.01
N VAL A 63 -1.94 -34.97 -12.40
CA VAL A 63 -2.47 -33.60 -12.24
C VAL A 63 -1.32 -32.59 -12.23
N TYR A 64 -1.46 -31.57 -13.07
CA TYR A 64 -0.56 -30.41 -13.12
C TYR A 64 -1.33 -29.14 -12.76
N ILE A 65 -0.70 -28.27 -11.98
CA ILE A 65 -1.17 -26.90 -11.69
C ILE A 65 0.02 -25.98 -11.97
N ASP A 66 -0.18 -24.98 -12.83
CA ASP A 66 0.84 -24.00 -13.24
C ASP A 66 2.18 -24.59 -13.69
N GLY A 67 2.10 -25.69 -14.44
CA GLY A 67 3.27 -26.34 -15.04
C GLY A 67 4.15 -27.13 -14.05
N LYS A 68 3.74 -27.29 -12.79
CA LYS A 68 4.46 -28.09 -11.78
C LYS A 68 3.63 -29.31 -11.34
N CYS A 69 4.30 -30.44 -11.09
CA CYS A 69 3.65 -31.66 -10.61
C CYS A 69 3.40 -31.55 -9.09
N ALA A 70 2.16 -31.80 -8.66
CA ALA A 70 1.64 -31.38 -7.34
C ALA A 70 2.30 -32.03 -6.09
N THR A 71 3.21 -32.99 -6.25
CA THR A 71 3.81 -33.74 -5.13
C THR A 71 4.88 -32.97 -4.34
N GLU A 72 5.35 -31.81 -4.79
CA GLU A 72 6.46 -31.07 -4.16
C GLU A 72 6.07 -30.03 -3.07
N LEU A 73 4.78 -29.80 -2.80
CA LEU A 73 4.32 -28.70 -1.92
C LEU A 73 4.05 -29.08 -0.44
N GLN A 74 4.40 -30.28 0.02
CA GLN A 74 3.73 -30.87 1.20
C GLN A 74 4.23 -30.56 2.64
N PRO A 75 5.44 -30.10 3.00
CA PRO A 75 5.84 -30.19 4.43
C PRO A 75 6.10 -28.87 5.17
N LYS A 76 5.25 -27.83 5.14
CA LYS A 76 5.45 -26.64 6.01
C LYS A 76 4.23 -25.97 6.67
N LEU A 77 2.99 -26.40 6.41
CA LEU A 77 1.80 -25.63 6.82
C LEU A 77 1.11 -26.15 8.09
N ASN A 78 1.88 -26.45 9.15
CA ASN A 78 1.40 -26.93 10.44
C ASN A 78 2.09 -26.21 11.60
N MET A 79 1.67 -24.98 11.92
CA MET A 79 1.78 -24.37 13.26
C MET A 79 1.03 -23.02 13.22
N ASN A 80 0.21 -22.73 14.23
CA ASN A 80 -0.30 -21.40 14.60
C ASN A 80 -1.72 -20.90 14.26
N LEU A 81 -2.67 -21.76 13.88
CA LEU A 81 -4.11 -21.40 13.90
C LEU A 81 -4.76 -21.37 15.32
N GLN A 82 -3.98 -21.45 16.40
CA GLN A 82 -4.52 -21.73 17.75
C GLN A 82 -4.82 -20.51 18.64
N LYS A 83 -4.52 -19.26 18.26
CA LYS A 83 -4.40 -18.18 19.28
C LYS A 83 -5.06 -16.81 19.02
N SER A 84 -6.00 -16.65 18.10
CA SER A 84 -6.83 -15.42 18.05
C SER A 84 -8.28 -15.74 17.72
N ALA A 85 -9.20 -15.27 18.59
CA ALA A 85 -10.55 -15.81 18.79
C ALA A 85 -10.56 -17.34 19.01
N LYS A 86 -11.56 -17.92 19.68
CA LYS A 86 -11.68 -19.39 19.71
C LYS A 86 -12.13 -19.89 18.33
N ALA A 87 -11.25 -19.82 17.34
CA ALA A 87 -11.44 -20.46 16.06
C ALA A 87 -11.42 -21.98 16.29
N TYR A 88 -12.47 -22.66 15.84
CA TYR A 88 -12.55 -24.11 15.96
C TYR A 88 -12.20 -24.74 14.63
N THR A 89 -10.97 -25.23 14.51
CA THR A 89 -10.62 -26.19 13.45
C THR A 89 -11.32 -27.52 13.75
N LEU A 90 -12.11 -27.98 12.80
CA LEU A 90 -12.80 -29.26 12.82
C LEU A 90 -12.22 -30.13 11.71
N GLU A 91 -11.45 -31.13 12.10
CA GLU A 91 -11.02 -32.18 11.18
C GLU A 91 -12.22 -33.01 10.74
N SER A 92 -12.26 -33.35 9.45
CA SER A 92 -13.34 -34.14 8.89
C SER A 92 -13.60 -35.41 9.72
N GLN A 93 -14.85 -35.57 10.13
CA GLN A 93 -15.35 -36.68 10.93
C GLN A 93 -14.89 -36.77 12.40
N LYS A 94 -14.13 -35.79 12.93
CA LYS A 94 -13.88 -35.70 14.38
C LYS A 94 -14.91 -34.79 15.05
N ALA A 95 -15.40 -35.23 16.20
CA ALA A 95 -16.31 -34.44 17.02
C ALA A 95 -15.50 -33.51 17.94
N LYS A 96 -15.98 -32.27 18.13
CA LYS A 96 -15.40 -31.27 19.03
C LYS A 96 -16.51 -30.58 19.81
N THR A 97 -16.24 -30.20 21.05
CA THR A 97 -17.19 -29.42 21.86
C THR A 97 -17.02 -27.93 21.56
N VAL A 98 -18.08 -27.28 21.08
CA VAL A 98 -18.15 -25.85 20.77
C VAL A 98 -19.36 -25.27 21.49
N GLY A 99 -19.17 -24.26 22.35
CA GLY A 99 -20.27 -23.64 23.10
C GLY A 99 -21.11 -24.65 23.90
N GLY A 100 -20.46 -25.68 24.47
CA GLY A 100 -21.11 -26.75 25.23
C GLY A 100 -21.85 -27.82 24.39
N LYS A 101 -21.81 -27.74 23.06
CA LYS A 101 -22.43 -28.73 22.16
C LYS A 101 -21.39 -29.54 21.41
N THR A 102 -21.66 -30.83 21.20
CA THR A 102 -20.85 -31.69 20.34
C THR A 102 -21.13 -31.33 18.87
N VAL A 103 -20.10 -30.83 18.19
CA VAL A 103 -20.13 -30.45 16.77
C VAL A 103 -19.23 -31.39 15.98
N LYS A 104 -19.75 -31.96 14.90
CA LYS A 104 -18.99 -32.77 13.94
C LYS A 104 -19.22 -32.18 12.55
N VAL A 105 -18.14 -32.03 11.79
CA VAL A 105 -18.22 -31.57 10.41
C VAL A 105 -17.67 -32.65 9.49
N SER A 106 -18.35 -32.85 8.37
CA SER A 106 -17.87 -33.70 7.28
C SER A 106 -18.09 -33.01 5.95
N LYS A 107 -17.04 -32.97 5.13
CA LYS A 107 -17.14 -32.54 3.73
C LYS A 107 -18.10 -33.47 3.00
N THR A 108 -18.97 -32.88 2.18
CA THR A 108 -19.80 -33.66 1.25
C THR A 108 -19.24 -33.49 -0.15
N GLU A 109 -19.52 -34.44 -1.04
CA GLU A 109 -19.24 -34.27 -2.47
C GLU A 109 -20.27 -33.36 -3.16
N LYS A 110 -21.26 -32.85 -2.40
CA LYS A 110 -22.30 -31.98 -2.94
C LYS A 110 -21.76 -30.57 -3.11
N THR A 111 -22.25 -29.91 -4.14
CA THR A 111 -22.12 -28.47 -4.34
C THR A 111 -23.50 -27.86 -4.48
N ILE A 112 -23.75 -26.71 -3.87
CA ILE A 112 -24.91 -25.88 -4.17
C ILE A 112 -24.51 -24.81 -5.17
N THR A 113 -25.50 -24.23 -5.84
CA THR A 113 -25.28 -23.26 -6.91
C THR A 113 -25.79 -21.90 -6.48
N HIS A 114 -24.91 -20.91 -6.42
CA HIS A 114 -25.23 -19.55 -5.99
C HIS A 114 -25.09 -18.61 -7.19
N ASN A 115 -25.99 -17.66 -7.30
CA ASN A 115 -25.87 -16.56 -8.25
C ASN A 115 -25.20 -15.40 -7.51
N VAL A 116 -23.95 -15.10 -7.87
CA VAL A 116 -23.16 -14.02 -7.29
C VAL A 116 -23.07 -12.90 -8.33
N MET A 117 -23.35 -11.67 -7.89
CA MET A 117 -23.16 -10.48 -8.70
C MET A 117 -21.67 -10.10 -8.68
N ILE A 118 -21.04 -10.00 -9.84
CA ILE A 118 -19.70 -9.45 -10.01
C ILE A 118 -19.80 -8.26 -10.96
N GLY A 119 -19.76 -7.05 -10.41
CA GLY A 119 -20.17 -5.84 -11.12
C GLY A 119 -21.65 -5.90 -11.51
N THR A 120 -21.96 -5.67 -12.80
CA THR A 120 -23.34 -5.75 -13.33
C THR A 120 -23.73 -7.14 -13.84
N GLN A 121 -22.83 -8.13 -13.77
CA GLN A 121 -23.08 -9.47 -14.28
C GLN A 121 -23.42 -10.45 -13.16
N THR A 122 -24.50 -11.21 -13.34
CA THR A 122 -24.81 -12.37 -12.49
C THR A 122 -24.00 -13.58 -12.97
N LYS A 123 -23.14 -14.12 -12.12
CA LYS A 123 -22.43 -15.37 -12.37
C LYS A 123 -22.92 -16.48 -11.46
N THR A 124 -23.13 -17.64 -12.04
CA THR A 124 -23.50 -18.85 -11.31
C THR A 124 -22.25 -19.59 -10.84
N VAL A 125 -22.01 -19.64 -9.53
CA VAL A 125 -20.87 -20.32 -8.91
C VAL A 125 -21.31 -21.58 -8.17
N LYS A 126 -20.46 -22.61 -8.15
CA LYS A 126 -20.68 -23.83 -7.38
C LYS A 126 -19.95 -23.71 -6.05
N VAL A 127 -20.70 -23.73 -4.96
CA VAL A 127 -20.17 -23.62 -3.60
C VAL A 127 -20.13 -25.01 -2.96
N PRO A 128 -19.01 -25.45 -2.38
CA PRO A 128 -18.92 -26.71 -1.65
C PRO A 128 -19.90 -26.75 -0.48
N VAL A 129 -20.51 -27.91 -0.25
CA VAL A 129 -21.41 -28.15 0.88
C VAL A 129 -20.70 -28.94 1.98
N VAL A 130 -20.86 -28.48 3.22
CA VAL A 130 -20.38 -29.15 4.42
C VAL A 130 -21.56 -29.62 5.26
N ASN A 131 -21.51 -30.85 5.73
CA ASN A 131 -22.52 -31.38 6.65
C ASN A 131 -22.06 -31.07 8.08
N VAL A 132 -22.85 -30.27 8.80
CA VAL A 132 -22.57 -29.88 10.19
C VAL A 132 -23.59 -30.56 11.09
N CYS A 133 -23.12 -31.42 11.98
CA CYS A 133 -23.92 -32.11 12.99
C CYS A 133 -23.71 -31.47 14.36
N ILE A 134 -24.78 -30.92 14.95
CA ILE A 134 -24.79 -30.34 16.30
C ILE A 134 -25.69 -31.21 17.18
N SER A 135 -25.13 -31.84 18.22
CA SER A 135 -25.87 -32.74 19.12
C SER A 135 -26.72 -33.80 18.38
N ASN A 136 -26.10 -34.46 17.37
CA ASN A 136 -26.71 -35.47 16.50
C ASN A 136 -27.77 -34.97 15.50
N LYS A 137 -28.02 -33.67 15.40
CA LYS A 137 -28.84 -33.08 14.32
C LYS A 137 -27.93 -32.53 13.24
N CYS A 138 -28.02 -33.10 12.03
CA CYS A 138 -27.15 -32.75 10.92
C CYS A 138 -27.91 -31.91 9.88
N LYS A 139 -27.24 -30.88 9.36
CA LYS A 139 -27.73 -30.06 8.25
C LYS A 139 -26.58 -29.80 7.28
N ASP A 140 -26.89 -29.81 5.99
CA ASP A 140 -25.98 -29.41 4.92
C ASP A 140 -25.97 -27.88 4.83
N TYR A 141 -24.77 -27.28 4.80
CA TYR A 141 -24.56 -25.85 4.67
C TYR A 141 -23.61 -25.56 3.50
N GLY A 142 -23.87 -24.49 2.75
CA GLY A 142 -22.85 -23.90 1.87
C GLY A 142 -21.69 -23.34 2.69
N ILE A 143 -20.45 -23.42 2.20
CA ILE A 143 -19.32 -22.83 2.95
C ILE A 143 -19.43 -21.30 3.09
N ASP A 144 -20.24 -20.65 2.26
CA ASP A 144 -20.57 -19.23 2.33
C ASP A 144 -21.72 -18.91 3.30
N GLU A 145 -22.40 -19.93 3.84
CA GLU A 145 -23.43 -19.76 4.86
C GLU A 145 -22.80 -19.72 6.28
N SER A 146 -23.45 -19.00 7.20
CA SER A 146 -23.07 -19.01 8.61
C SER A 146 -23.82 -20.12 9.38
N VAL A 147 -23.19 -20.68 10.42
CA VAL A 147 -23.81 -21.67 11.32
C VAL A 147 -23.94 -21.09 12.73
N GLU A 148 -25.12 -21.23 13.34
CA GLU A 148 -25.34 -20.82 14.72
C GLU A 148 -25.15 -22.00 15.68
N ILE A 149 -24.22 -21.85 16.63
CA ILE A 149 -23.96 -22.85 17.68
C ILE A 149 -24.09 -22.17 19.03
N SER A 150 -25.14 -22.54 19.77
CA SER A 150 -25.41 -22.04 21.12
C SER A 150 -25.54 -20.50 21.18
N GLY A 151 -26.24 -19.90 20.22
CA GLY A 151 -26.47 -18.44 20.19
C GLY A 151 -25.33 -17.62 19.59
N ILE A 152 -24.25 -18.25 19.13
CA ILE A 152 -23.13 -17.59 18.46
C ILE A 152 -23.15 -17.99 16.99
N VAL A 153 -23.15 -16.99 16.11
CA VAL A 153 -23.08 -17.18 14.65
C VAL A 153 -21.61 -17.31 14.25
N TYR A 154 -21.27 -18.34 13.48
CA TYR A 154 -19.93 -18.57 12.96
C TYR A 154 -19.96 -18.54 11.43
N ASP A 155 -19.01 -17.83 10.83
CA ASP A 155 -18.67 -18.00 9.42
C ASP A 155 -17.78 -19.26 9.26
N MET A 156 -17.94 -19.94 8.13
CA MET A 156 -17.20 -21.17 7.83
C MET A 156 -16.11 -20.90 6.80
N VAL A 157 -14.89 -21.35 7.09
CA VAL A 157 -13.76 -21.22 6.16
C VAL A 157 -13.13 -22.58 5.93
N LEU A 158 -13.01 -22.98 4.67
CA LEU A 158 -12.32 -24.20 4.29
C LEU A 158 -10.82 -23.92 4.19
N VAL A 159 -10.01 -24.53 5.05
CA VAL A 159 -8.54 -24.49 4.97
C VAL A 159 -8.05 -25.91 4.75
N LYS A 160 -7.54 -26.19 3.54
CA LYS A 160 -7.27 -27.55 3.04
C LYS A 160 -8.55 -28.41 3.06
N ASP A 161 -8.57 -29.47 3.85
CA ASP A 161 -9.70 -30.39 4.02
C ASP A 161 -10.45 -30.19 5.35
N ASN A 162 -10.11 -29.13 6.09
CA ASN A 162 -10.71 -28.82 7.38
C ASN A 162 -11.66 -27.62 7.28
N VAL A 163 -12.75 -27.66 8.03
CA VAL A 163 -13.67 -26.53 8.18
C VAL A 163 -13.32 -25.81 9.48
N ASN A 164 -13.08 -24.52 9.38
CA ASN A 164 -12.82 -23.64 10.51
C ASN A 164 -14.07 -22.80 10.76
N LEU A 165 -14.51 -22.75 12.01
CA LEU A 165 -15.61 -21.92 12.45
C LEU A 165 -15.04 -20.65 13.09
N ILE A 166 -15.38 -19.48 12.54
CA ILE A 166 -14.92 -18.16 13.00
C ILE A 166 -16.14 -17.38 13.50
N PRO A 167 -16.20 -16.94 14.77
CA PRO A 167 -17.32 -16.16 15.27
C PRO A 167 -17.54 -14.88 14.44
N LYS A 168 -18.77 -14.67 13.96
CA LYS A 168 -19.15 -13.49 13.18
C LYS A 168 -19.31 -12.27 14.10
N GLY A 169 -18.76 -11.13 13.70
CA GLY A 169 -18.87 -9.87 14.45
C GLY A 169 -17.89 -9.74 15.64
N VAL A 170 -16.95 -10.67 15.80
CA VAL A 170 -15.79 -10.45 16.67
C VAL A 170 -14.69 -9.88 15.77
N PRO A 171 -14.29 -8.60 15.93
CA PRO A 171 -13.13 -8.08 15.22
C PRO A 171 -11.93 -9.00 15.48
N LEU A 172 -11.15 -9.29 14.44
CA LEU A 172 -9.87 -9.97 14.59
C LEU A 172 -8.90 -9.01 15.29
N VAL A 173 -9.12 -8.75 16.57
CA VAL A 173 -8.21 -7.98 17.39
C VAL A 173 -6.95 -8.84 17.55
N SER A 174 -5.81 -8.29 17.13
CA SER A 174 -4.50 -8.80 17.55
C SER A 174 -4.54 -8.97 19.07
N PRO A 175 -4.14 -10.11 19.65
CA PRO A 175 -4.20 -10.29 21.09
C PRO A 175 -3.22 -9.31 21.75
N HIS A 176 -3.72 -8.15 22.15
CA HIS A 176 -3.06 -7.33 23.16
C HIS A 176 -3.10 -8.10 24.49
N GLU A 177 -1.94 -8.12 25.13
CA GLU A 177 -1.65 -8.77 26.40
C GLU A 177 -2.45 -8.17 27.56
N GLU A 178 -3.70 -8.58 27.73
CA GLU A 178 -4.37 -8.40 29.01
C GLU A 178 -4.88 -9.76 29.53
N ASP A 179 -4.43 -10.08 30.75
CA ASP A 179 -4.72 -11.25 31.59
C ASP A 179 -4.10 -12.62 31.26
N ILE A 180 -2.76 -12.69 31.34
CA ILE A 180 -2.05 -13.92 31.73
C ILE A 180 -1.18 -13.68 32.99
N SER A 181 -1.79 -13.26 34.09
CA SER A 181 -1.17 -13.48 35.40
C SER A 181 -1.43 -14.93 35.83
N GLU A 182 -0.35 -15.68 36.10
CA GLU A 182 -0.34 -17.03 36.71
C GLU A 182 -0.69 -18.24 35.83
N ILE A 183 0.04 -18.44 34.72
CA ILE A 183 0.31 -19.82 34.26
C ILE A 183 1.83 -20.06 34.35
N ASP A 184 2.22 -20.85 35.34
CA ASP A 184 3.58 -21.34 35.55
C ASP A 184 3.92 -22.36 34.45
N LEU A 185 4.24 -21.84 33.25
CA LEU A 185 4.73 -22.65 32.14
C LEU A 185 6.22 -22.94 32.35
N PRO A 186 6.68 -24.19 32.19
CA PRO A 186 8.09 -24.50 32.24
C PRO A 186 8.84 -23.71 31.16
N PRO A 187 10.08 -23.26 31.43
CA PRO A 187 10.82 -22.40 30.52
C PRO A 187 10.91 -23.07 29.14
N LEU A 188 10.28 -22.43 28.16
CA LEU A 188 10.40 -22.82 26.76
C LEU A 188 11.87 -22.69 26.40
N ARG A 189 12.50 -23.82 26.01
CA ARG A 189 13.85 -23.79 25.48
C ARG A 189 13.84 -22.91 24.22
N PRO A 190 14.74 -21.93 24.10
CA PRO A 190 14.82 -21.11 22.90
C PRO A 190 15.03 -22.02 21.69
N MET A 191 14.07 -22.00 20.76
CA MET A 191 14.32 -22.52 19.43
C MET A 191 15.39 -21.64 18.82
N ILE A 192 16.56 -22.20 18.58
CA ILE A 192 17.65 -21.54 17.86
C ILE A 192 17.13 -21.28 16.44
N GLN A 193 16.62 -20.07 16.19
CA GLN A 193 16.39 -19.62 14.82
C GLN A 193 17.77 -19.32 14.19
N PRO A 194 17.97 -19.68 12.91
CA PRO A 194 19.20 -19.33 12.22
C PRO A 194 19.34 -17.80 12.19
N LYS A 195 20.45 -17.28 12.75
CA LYS A 195 20.82 -15.87 12.60
C LYS A 195 20.91 -15.55 11.10
N ILE A 196 19.94 -14.82 10.57
CA ILE A 196 20.04 -14.24 9.24
C ILE A 196 20.95 -13.02 9.37
N GLN A 197 22.23 -13.17 9.02
CA GLN A 197 23.12 -12.01 8.90
C GLN A 197 22.71 -11.19 7.68
N ILE A 198 22.04 -10.06 7.93
CA ILE A 198 21.77 -9.05 6.90
C ILE A 198 23.07 -8.25 6.71
N VAL A 199 23.91 -8.66 5.75
CA VAL A 199 25.13 -7.92 5.40
C VAL A 199 24.74 -6.77 4.46
N MET A 200 24.67 -5.54 4.99
CA MET A 200 24.50 -4.37 4.13
C MET A 200 25.83 -4.06 3.41
N PRO A 201 25.85 -4.00 2.07
CA PRO A 201 27.07 -3.67 1.32
C PRO A 201 27.48 -2.20 1.56
N PRO A 202 28.79 -1.87 1.51
CA PRO A 202 29.26 -0.50 1.68
C PRO A 202 28.72 0.40 0.56
N LEU A 203 28.17 1.56 0.95
CA LEU A 203 27.70 2.65 0.08
C LEU A 203 28.83 3.13 -0.86
N ARG A 204 28.94 2.53 -2.05
CA ARG A 204 29.58 3.19 -3.19
C ARG A 204 28.65 4.32 -3.64
N LEU A 205 29.23 5.39 -4.20
CA LEU A 205 28.51 6.49 -4.87
C LEU A 205 27.74 5.95 -6.09
N LEU A 206 26.70 5.17 -5.85
CA LEU A 206 25.75 4.70 -6.85
C LEU A 206 24.79 5.84 -7.13
N THR A 207 24.38 5.94 -8.39
CA THR A 207 23.27 6.83 -8.75
C THR A 207 22.02 6.32 -8.01
N PRO A 208 21.31 7.19 -7.27
CA PRO A 208 20.12 6.77 -6.54
C PRO A 208 19.04 6.28 -7.51
N HIS A 209 18.33 5.24 -7.09
CA HIS A 209 17.11 4.76 -7.71
C HIS A 209 15.96 5.67 -7.27
N ILE A 210 15.42 6.42 -8.22
CA ILE A 210 14.36 7.38 -7.94
C ILE A 210 13.02 6.67 -7.84
N PHE A 211 12.39 6.75 -6.67
CA PHE A 211 11.02 6.34 -6.41
C PHE A 211 10.13 7.58 -6.45
N LYS A 212 9.36 7.72 -7.54
CA LYS A 212 8.48 8.87 -7.78
C LYS A 212 7.21 8.77 -6.96
N ILE A 213 6.84 9.85 -6.28
CA ILE A 213 5.65 9.94 -5.45
C ILE A 213 4.69 10.95 -6.06
N GLY A 214 3.47 10.52 -6.33
CA GLY A 214 2.34 11.41 -6.58
C GLY A 214 1.63 11.76 -5.29
N ILE A 215 1.14 12.99 -5.17
CA ILE A 215 0.35 13.42 -4.01
C ILE A 215 -1.03 13.85 -4.46
N ILE A 216 -2.05 13.38 -3.76
CA ILE A 216 -3.43 13.82 -3.87
C ILE A 216 -3.81 14.47 -2.54
N ILE A 217 -4.35 15.69 -2.58
CA ILE A 217 -4.87 16.40 -1.40
C ILE A 217 -6.39 16.42 -1.52
N ASP A 218 -7.07 15.82 -0.54
CA ASP A 218 -8.50 15.97 -0.37
C ASP A 218 -8.80 17.32 0.27
N ARG A 219 -9.31 18.26 -0.53
CA ARG A 219 -9.61 19.63 -0.10
C ARG A 219 -10.83 19.72 0.80
N ASP A 220 -11.65 18.68 0.87
CA ASP A 220 -12.82 18.67 1.74
C ASP A 220 -12.42 18.48 3.20
N THR A 221 -11.26 17.86 3.45
CA THR A 221 -10.76 17.52 4.79
C THR A 221 -9.43 18.18 5.14
N VAL A 222 -8.60 18.56 4.15
CA VAL A 222 -7.30 19.20 4.39
C VAL A 222 -7.32 20.67 3.94
N PRO A 223 -7.38 21.64 4.88
CA PRO A 223 -7.44 23.05 4.52
C PRO A 223 -6.12 23.60 3.92
N ILE A 224 -6.19 24.09 2.69
CA ILE A 224 -5.11 24.89 2.07
C ILE A 224 -5.00 26.24 2.80
N PRO A 225 -3.81 26.73 3.21
CA PRO A 225 -2.48 26.40 2.66
C PRO A 225 -1.65 25.41 3.48
N GLN A 226 -2.23 24.66 4.42
CA GLN A 226 -1.47 23.85 5.38
C GLN A 226 -0.51 22.86 4.73
N ALA A 227 -0.81 22.40 3.51
CA ALA A 227 0.00 21.47 2.73
C ALA A 227 0.65 22.15 1.51
N SER A 228 1.53 23.11 1.76
CA SER A 228 2.27 23.82 0.71
C SER A 228 3.23 22.89 -0.04
N ARG A 229 3.54 23.20 -1.31
CA ARG A 229 4.51 22.43 -2.10
C ARG A 229 5.89 22.42 -1.42
N GLU A 230 6.26 23.53 -0.81
CA GLU A 230 7.52 23.70 -0.08
C GLU A 230 7.59 22.77 1.13
N GLU A 231 6.51 22.65 1.92
CA GLU A 231 6.46 21.72 3.05
C GLU A 231 6.43 20.26 2.58
N MET A 232 5.71 19.93 1.51
CA MET A 232 5.77 18.58 0.94
C MET A 232 7.18 18.22 0.48
N GLN A 233 7.90 19.15 -0.15
CA GLN A 233 9.30 18.95 -0.51
C GLN A 233 10.18 18.74 0.72
N GLU A 234 9.92 19.45 1.82
CA GLU A 234 10.62 19.26 3.08
C GLU A 234 10.33 17.89 3.71
N VAL A 235 9.07 17.43 3.71
CA VAL A 235 8.70 16.09 4.14
C VAL A 235 9.45 15.03 3.32
N ILE A 236 9.46 15.16 1.99
CA ILE A 236 10.20 14.25 1.10
C ILE A 236 11.71 14.32 1.35
N ARG A 237 12.26 15.49 1.66
CA ARG A 237 13.67 15.66 2.04
C ARG A 237 13.98 14.91 3.35
N LEU A 238 13.14 15.04 4.36
CA LEU A 238 13.28 14.34 5.65
C LEU A 238 13.19 12.82 5.47
N ALA A 239 12.23 12.34 4.67
CA ALA A 239 12.11 10.92 4.34
C ALA A 239 13.37 10.40 3.64
N ASN A 240 13.93 11.18 2.71
CA ASN A 240 15.18 10.83 2.04
C ASN A 240 16.40 10.79 2.97
N ASP A 241 16.46 11.68 3.96
CA ASP A 241 17.53 11.61 4.97
C ASP A 241 17.45 10.30 5.74
N LYS A 242 16.22 9.84 6.09
CA LYS A 242 15.99 8.55 6.74
C LYS A 242 16.37 7.36 5.84
N LEU A 243 15.95 7.35 4.58
CA LEU A 243 16.30 6.32 3.59
C LEU A 243 17.83 6.20 3.41
N ARG A 244 18.54 7.33 3.44
CA ARG A 244 20.01 7.39 3.33
C ARG A 244 20.69 6.80 4.55
N LEU A 245 20.19 7.06 5.76
CA LEU A 245 20.71 6.47 7.01
C LEU A 245 20.58 4.95 7.02
N ARG A 246 19.64 4.40 6.26
CA ARG A 246 19.44 2.94 6.08
C ARG A 246 20.26 2.34 4.96
N SER A 247 21.20 3.10 4.38
CA SER A 247 22.04 2.66 3.26
C SER A 247 21.23 2.14 2.07
N THR A 248 19.97 2.58 1.93
CA THR A 248 19.23 2.30 0.71
C THR A 248 19.82 3.16 -0.40
N ASN A 249 19.88 2.62 -1.62
CA ASN A 249 20.20 3.42 -2.81
C ASN A 249 18.92 4.05 -3.39
N ILE A 250 17.87 4.24 -2.59
CA ILE A 250 16.56 4.72 -3.03
C ILE A 250 16.39 6.18 -2.61
N GLN A 251 15.81 6.99 -3.47
CA GLN A 251 15.45 8.37 -3.18
C GLN A 251 14.03 8.65 -3.64
N PHE A 252 13.22 9.19 -2.75
CA PHE A 252 11.91 9.75 -3.03
C PHE A 252 12.02 11.05 -3.83
N GLU A 253 11.21 11.17 -4.88
CA GLU A 253 11.07 12.38 -5.67
C GLU A 253 9.59 12.72 -5.83
N LEU A 254 9.22 13.93 -5.41
CA LEU A 254 7.87 14.44 -5.60
C LEU A 254 7.63 14.70 -7.09
N GLN A 255 6.67 13.98 -7.68
CA GLN A 255 6.31 14.12 -9.07
C GLN A 255 5.34 15.29 -9.29
N ASP A 256 4.13 15.21 -8.73
CA ASP A 256 3.11 16.23 -8.84
C ASP A 256 2.15 16.20 -7.64
N ILE A 257 1.39 17.27 -7.47
CA ILE A 257 0.38 17.44 -6.42
C ILE A 257 -0.96 17.75 -7.09
N GLN A 258 -1.94 16.88 -6.92
CA GLN A 258 -3.31 17.09 -7.36
C GLN A 258 -4.18 17.46 -6.17
N ASN A 259 -4.96 18.52 -6.34
CA ASN A 259 -5.96 18.92 -5.37
C ASN A 259 -7.32 18.48 -5.90
N VAL A 260 -8.05 17.69 -5.13
CA VAL A 260 -9.35 17.16 -5.50
C VAL A 260 -10.33 17.44 -4.35
N ASN A 261 -11.62 17.55 -4.68
CA ASN A 261 -12.67 17.48 -3.67
C ASN A 261 -13.17 16.05 -3.74
N MET A 262 -12.85 15.22 -2.76
CA MET A 262 -13.21 13.81 -2.84
C MET A 262 -14.68 13.54 -2.50
N GLY A 263 -15.42 14.57 -2.11
CA GLY A 263 -16.73 14.47 -1.50
C GLY A 263 -16.56 14.24 0.00
N GLY A 264 -17.33 14.98 0.80
CA GLY A 264 -17.43 14.73 2.22
C GLY A 264 -17.78 13.26 2.44
N TYR A 265 -16.88 12.55 3.10
CA TYR A 265 -17.19 11.25 3.65
C TYR A 265 -18.29 11.52 4.68
N ASP A 266 -19.56 11.28 4.32
CA ASP A 266 -20.64 11.21 5.30
C ASP A 266 -20.29 10.00 6.18
N ALA A 267 -19.47 10.22 7.19
CA ALA A 267 -18.88 9.20 8.04
C ALA A 267 -19.91 8.31 8.73
N TYR A 268 -21.19 8.73 8.70
CA TYR A 268 -22.33 7.93 9.09
C TYR A 268 -23.54 8.19 8.18
N GLY A 269 -23.71 7.37 7.16
CA GLY A 269 -25.06 6.88 6.89
C GLY A 269 -25.57 6.24 8.19
N GLU A 270 -26.60 6.83 8.81
CA GLU A 270 -27.25 6.42 10.06
C GLU A 270 -27.05 4.92 10.36
N LEU A 271 -26.16 4.57 11.31
CA LEU A 271 -25.97 3.34 12.12
C LEU A 271 -26.64 1.98 11.74
N GLY A 272 -27.06 1.79 10.50
CA GLY A 272 -28.03 0.79 10.05
C GLY A 272 -27.82 0.34 8.62
N SER A 273 -27.01 1.07 7.85
CA SER A 273 -26.41 0.56 6.62
C SER A 273 -24.96 1.02 6.54
N MET A 274 -24.04 0.19 7.04
CA MET A 274 -22.70 0.07 6.43
C MET A 274 -22.86 -0.45 4.99
N GLU A 275 -23.60 0.26 4.13
CA GLU A 275 -23.21 0.26 2.73
C GLU A 275 -21.84 0.92 2.75
N MET A 276 -20.82 0.06 2.82
CA MET A 276 -19.42 0.45 2.69
C MET A 276 -19.38 1.54 1.63
N ALA A 277 -18.95 2.75 2.00
CA ALA A 277 -18.46 3.72 1.03
C ALA A 277 -17.66 2.90 0.03
N SER A 278 -18.11 2.92 -1.22
CA SER A 278 -17.69 1.96 -2.23
C SER A 278 -16.15 1.94 -2.20
N PRO A 279 -15.49 0.80 -1.93
CA PRO A 279 -14.02 0.67 -1.88
C PRO A 279 -13.30 1.09 -3.18
N ASN A 280 -14.06 1.62 -4.14
CA ASN A 280 -13.62 2.13 -5.41
C ASN A 280 -13.30 3.63 -5.38
N ASP A 281 -13.67 4.39 -4.34
CA ASP A 281 -13.56 5.85 -4.41
C ASP A 281 -12.09 6.32 -4.34
N GLU A 282 -11.30 5.87 -3.35
CA GLU A 282 -9.86 6.21 -3.27
C GLU A 282 -9.08 5.62 -4.45
N HIS A 283 -9.43 4.40 -4.84
CA HIS A 283 -8.84 3.73 -5.98
C HIS A 283 -9.13 4.46 -7.29
N GLU A 284 -10.31 5.04 -7.45
CA GLU A 284 -10.65 5.87 -8.60
C GLU A 284 -9.76 7.12 -8.66
N TYR A 285 -9.52 7.80 -7.54
CA TYR A 285 -8.59 8.94 -7.50
C TYR A 285 -7.16 8.53 -7.85
N VAL A 286 -6.69 7.37 -7.37
CA VAL A 286 -5.38 6.82 -7.75
C VAL A 286 -5.32 6.51 -9.25
N ILE A 287 -6.35 5.86 -9.81
CA ILE A 287 -6.43 5.56 -11.24
C ILE A 287 -6.46 6.86 -12.05
N ASN A 288 -7.24 7.85 -11.63
CA ASN A 288 -7.33 9.15 -12.30
C ASN A 288 -5.99 9.89 -12.27
N TYR A 289 -5.30 9.87 -11.13
CA TYR A 289 -3.94 10.42 -11.02
C TYR A 289 -2.97 9.69 -11.95
N TYR A 290 -3.00 8.35 -11.97
CA TYR A 290 -2.19 7.53 -12.86
C TYR A 290 -2.47 7.86 -14.33
N MET A 291 -3.73 7.95 -14.74
CA MET A 291 -4.14 8.28 -16.11
C MET A 291 -3.65 9.67 -16.54
N ALA A 292 -3.71 10.65 -15.65
CA ALA A 292 -3.16 11.99 -15.90
C ALA A 292 -1.63 11.98 -16.10
N HIS A 293 -0.95 10.95 -15.59
CA HIS A 293 0.51 10.81 -15.61
C HIS A 293 1.01 9.58 -16.37
N ILE A 294 0.19 8.99 -17.26
CA ILE A 294 0.50 7.71 -17.91
C ILE A 294 1.82 7.70 -18.70
N ALA A 295 2.29 8.86 -19.17
CA ALA A 295 3.58 8.99 -19.86
C ALA A 295 4.81 8.87 -18.93
N SER A 296 4.62 9.12 -17.63
CA SER A 296 5.64 8.98 -16.59
C SER A 296 4.92 8.72 -15.26
N PRO A 297 4.37 7.52 -15.05
CA PRO A 297 3.57 7.24 -13.87
C PRO A 297 4.46 7.23 -12.61
N PRO A 298 3.92 7.61 -11.45
CA PRO A 298 4.65 7.52 -10.19
C PRO A 298 4.81 6.05 -9.76
N ASN A 299 5.74 5.79 -8.83
CA ASN A 299 5.92 4.48 -8.20
C ASN A 299 4.97 4.27 -7.02
N GLY A 300 4.56 5.36 -6.36
CA GLY A 300 3.53 5.33 -5.33
C GLY A 300 2.75 6.65 -5.26
N ILE A 301 1.59 6.61 -4.60
CA ILE A 301 0.71 7.76 -4.38
C ILE A 301 0.41 7.91 -2.89
N ILE A 302 0.46 9.14 -2.41
CA ILE A 302 -0.03 9.53 -1.09
C ILE A 302 -1.34 10.29 -1.28
N ILE A 303 -2.35 9.95 -0.50
CA ILE A 303 -3.58 10.73 -0.36
C ILE A 303 -3.53 11.40 1.01
N PHE A 304 -3.48 12.73 1.05
CA PHE A 304 -3.71 13.47 2.29
C PHE A 304 -5.20 13.69 2.46
N ARG A 305 -5.75 13.09 3.52
CA ARG A 305 -7.16 13.14 3.88
C ARG A 305 -7.28 12.95 5.38
N GLU A 306 -8.19 13.68 5.99
CA GLU A 306 -8.63 13.39 7.35
C GLU A 306 -9.77 12.37 7.32
N ASP A 307 -9.53 11.19 7.88
CA ASP A 307 -10.56 10.19 8.16
C ASP A 307 -10.25 9.52 9.50
N SER A 308 -11.20 8.76 10.05
CA SER A 308 -11.03 8.18 11.39
C SER A 308 -9.81 7.27 11.51
N GLY A 309 -9.39 6.58 10.45
CA GLY A 309 -8.20 5.74 10.44
C GLY A 309 -6.92 6.57 10.37
N ALA A 310 -6.85 7.51 9.42
CA ALA A 310 -5.70 8.37 9.21
C ALA A 310 -5.46 9.28 10.43
N SER A 311 -6.50 9.89 11.00
CA SER A 311 -6.36 10.76 12.17
C SER A 311 -5.92 10.01 13.42
N SER A 312 -6.39 8.77 13.60
CA SER A 312 -6.04 7.96 14.79
C SER A 312 -4.63 7.41 14.74
N LEU A 313 -4.15 7.01 13.55
CA LEU A 313 -2.87 6.30 13.39
C LEU A 313 -1.76 7.14 12.73
N GLY A 314 -2.10 8.33 12.24
CA GLY A 314 -1.26 9.16 11.38
C GLY A 314 -1.35 8.79 9.90
N GLY A 315 -1.87 7.60 9.60
CA GLY A 315 -2.07 7.11 8.26
C GLY A 315 -2.29 5.60 8.22
N TYR A 316 -2.52 5.09 7.03
CA TYR A 316 -2.57 3.67 6.72
C TYR A 316 -2.20 3.39 5.26
N GLY A 317 -1.64 2.21 5.01
CA GLY A 317 -1.34 1.72 3.67
C GLY A 317 -2.63 1.49 2.89
N LEU A 318 -2.70 2.05 1.68
CA LEU A 318 -3.74 1.71 0.72
C LEU A 318 -3.31 0.42 0.01
N LEU A 319 -4.25 -0.51 -0.20
CA LEU A 319 -3.98 -1.73 -0.96
C LEU A 319 -3.40 -1.37 -2.32
N ALA A 320 -2.23 -1.92 -2.64
CA ALA A 320 -1.57 -1.60 -3.90
C ALA A 320 -2.46 -1.96 -5.09
N LEU A 321 -2.60 -1.03 -6.03
CA LEU A 321 -3.46 -1.20 -7.18
C LEU A 321 -2.71 -1.88 -8.32
N ASN A 322 -3.17 -3.06 -8.72
CA ASN A 322 -2.67 -3.73 -9.91
C ASN A 322 -3.19 -3.03 -11.17
N LEU A 323 -2.28 -2.37 -11.89
CA LEU A 323 -2.58 -1.58 -13.09
C LEU A 323 -2.04 -2.24 -14.37
N ILE A 324 -1.83 -3.57 -14.36
CA ILE A 324 -1.29 -4.30 -15.51
C ILE A 324 -2.16 -4.16 -16.76
N GLU A 325 -3.48 -4.07 -16.59
CA GLU A 325 -4.43 -3.87 -17.69
C GLU A 325 -4.22 -2.53 -18.41
N TYR A 326 -3.59 -1.57 -17.74
CA TYR A 326 -3.24 -0.26 -18.28
C TYR A 326 -1.78 -0.18 -18.77
N GLY A 327 -1.08 -1.32 -18.83
CA GLY A 327 0.33 -1.38 -19.22
C GLY A 327 1.28 -0.76 -18.20
N PHE A 328 0.84 -0.56 -16.96
CA PHE A 328 1.70 -0.04 -15.90
C PHE A 328 2.77 -1.05 -15.53
N CYS A 329 3.94 -0.54 -15.16
CA CYS A 329 5.05 -1.34 -14.70
C CYS A 329 5.92 -0.50 -13.76
N ASN A 330 6.08 -0.98 -12.54
CA ASN A 330 6.80 -0.37 -11.45
C ASN A 330 8.21 -0.96 -11.34
N ASN A 331 9.23 -0.12 -11.47
CA ASN A 331 10.62 -0.53 -11.32
C ASN A 331 10.97 -0.99 -9.90
N PHE A 332 10.15 -0.66 -8.90
CA PHE A 332 10.28 -1.15 -7.54
C PHE A 332 9.30 -2.29 -7.37
N GLN A 333 9.79 -3.52 -7.31
CA GLN A 333 8.96 -4.71 -7.28
C GLN A 333 8.74 -5.18 -5.84
N SER A 334 7.48 -5.26 -5.44
CA SER A 334 7.10 -5.92 -4.21
C SER A 334 7.35 -7.43 -4.36
N PRO A 335 7.89 -8.10 -3.32
CA PRO A 335 8.04 -9.55 -3.35
C PRO A 335 6.72 -10.30 -3.59
N GLU A 336 5.62 -9.78 -3.07
CA GLU A 336 4.28 -10.35 -3.20
C GLU A 336 3.52 -9.77 -4.40
N LEU A 337 3.49 -8.45 -4.52
CA LEU A 337 2.60 -7.76 -5.48
C LEU A 337 3.21 -7.61 -6.88
N GLY A 338 4.48 -7.96 -7.05
CA GLY A 338 5.20 -7.90 -8.32
C GLY A 338 5.47 -6.48 -8.82
N ASP A 339 5.56 -6.33 -10.14
CA ASP A 339 5.87 -5.08 -10.84
C ASP A 339 4.62 -4.36 -11.40
N SER A 340 3.44 -4.95 -11.30
CA SER A 340 2.21 -4.38 -11.86
C SER A 340 1.51 -3.38 -10.95
N SER A 341 2.06 -3.10 -9.77
CA SER A 341 1.32 -2.48 -8.67
C SER A 341 1.83 -1.08 -8.36
N ILE A 342 0.91 -0.12 -8.26
CA ILE A 342 1.21 1.21 -7.71
C ILE A 342 0.95 1.18 -6.21
N TYR A 343 1.92 1.65 -5.44
CA TYR A 343 1.84 1.61 -3.97
C TYR A 343 1.07 2.82 -3.47
N GLY A 344 0.22 2.65 -2.46
CA GLY A 344 -0.62 3.72 -1.96
C GLY A 344 -0.53 3.89 -0.45
N ALA A 345 -0.74 5.11 0.02
CA ALA A 345 -0.89 5.44 1.44
C ALA A 345 -1.92 6.55 1.60
N ILE A 346 -2.68 6.51 2.69
CA ILE A 346 -3.59 7.58 3.12
C ILE A 346 -3.06 8.12 4.44
N LEU A 347 -2.81 9.42 4.51
CA LEU A 347 -2.12 10.05 5.63
C LEU A 347 -2.91 11.26 6.12
N ASP A 348 -2.91 11.46 7.44
CA ASP A 348 -3.38 12.70 8.03
C ASP A 348 -2.24 13.72 8.01
N TRP A 349 -2.45 14.82 7.29
CA TRP A 349 -1.47 15.89 7.15
C TRP A 349 -1.18 16.61 8.47
N ASP A 350 -2.19 16.76 9.31
CA ASP A 350 -2.13 17.52 10.56
C ASP A 350 -1.93 16.61 11.78
N HIS A 351 -1.63 15.32 11.57
CA HIS A 351 -1.39 14.37 12.65
C HIS A 351 -0.25 14.83 13.57
N ARG A 352 -0.53 14.84 14.88
CA ARG A 352 0.37 15.39 15.90
C ARG A 352 0.98 14.26 16.72
N TYR A 353 2.24 13.95 16.44
CA TYR A 353 3.01 13.00 17.26
C TYR A 353 3.11 13.49 18.70
N GLY A 354 2.74 12.65 19.66
CA GLY A 354 2.88 12.94 21.08
C GLY A 354 2.10 14.19 21.53
N HIS A 355 0.94 14.45 20.92
CA HIS A 355 0.08 15.56 21.30
C HIS A 355 -0.34 15.48 22.77
N CYS A 356 -0.58 16.65 23.37
CA CYS A 356 -0.85 16.76 24.80
C CYS A 356 -1.83 17.90 25.10
N GLY A 357 -2.85 17.57 25.86
CA GLY A 357 -3.91 18.45 26.36
C GLY A 357 -4.92 18.83 25.29
N TYR A 358 -5.13 17.98 24.29
CA TYR A 358 -6.11 18.20 23.22
C TYR A 358 -7.42 17.46 23.50
N ASP A 359 -8.50 17.97 22.93
CA ASP A 359 -9.76 17.25 22.94
C ASP A 359 -9.65 16.04 22.03
N GLU A 360 -9.91 14.84 22.57
CA GLU A 360 -10.04 13.62 21.79
C GLU A 360 -11.46 13.45 21.23
N VAL A 361 -12.39 14.35 21.56
CA VAL A 361 -13.72 14.36 20.95
C VAL A 361 -13.56 14.68 19.48
N TYR A 362 -13.55 13.62 18.69
CA TYR A 362 -13.83 13.67 17.27
C TYR A 362 -15.22 14.31 17.10
N ASP A 363 -15.25 15.54 16.61
CA ASP A 363 -16.48 16.20 16.21
C ASP A 363 -16.80 15.72 14.80
N GLU A 364 -17.89 14.98 14.66
CA GLU A 364 -18.36 14.47 13.37
C GLU A 364 -18.54 15.58 12.31
N THR A 365 -18.69 16.84 12.74
CA THR A 365 -18.88 18.01 11.88
C THR A 365 -17.57 18.71 11.50
N ASN A 366 -16.55 18.63 12.36
CA ASN A 366 -15.32 19.44 12.23
C ASN A 366 -14.04 18.60 12.20
N GLY A 367 -14.14 17.26 12.28
CA GLY A 367 -13.00 16.35 12.40
C GLY A 367 -12.43 16.34 13.82
N PHE A 368 -11.17 15.93 13.94
CA PHE A 368 -10.41 16.13 15.16
C PHE A 368 -10.13 17.63 15.31
N ASP A 369 -11.05 18.32 16.00
CA ASP A 369 -11.06 19.78 16.17
C ASP A 369 -9.73 20.28 16.78
N GLY A 370 -8.97 19.37 17.41
CA GLY A 370 -7.58 19.60 17.82
C GLY A 370 -7.47 20.78 18.76
N ASN A 371 -8.56 21.09 19.47
CA ASN A 371 -8.70 22.19 20.40
C ASN A 371 -7.95 21.85 21.68
N ARG A 372 -7.11 22.78 22.12
CA ARG A 372 -6.40 22.60 23.38
C ARG A 372 -7.35 22.83 24.55
N ILE A 373 -7.58 21.79 25.32
CA ILE A 373 -8.46 21.79 26.50
C ILE A 373 -7.69 21.74 27.82
N SER A 374 -6.42 21.36 27.80
CA SER A 374 -5.62 21.17 29.01
C SER A 374 -4.16 21.61 28.88
N SER A 375 -3.54 21.87 30.03
CA SER A 375 -2.09 22.15 30.16
C SER A 375 -1.28 20.93 30.60
N ILE A 376 -1.97 19.84 30.89
CA ILE A 376 -1.45 18.51 31.21
C ILE A 376 -2.13 17.49 30.31
N SER A 377 -1.51 16.32 30.14
CA SER A 377 -2.10 15.23 29.39
C SER A 377 -3.43 14.79 29.97
N VAL A 378 -4.37 14.51 29.08
CA VAL A 378 -5.66 13.89 29.37
C VAL A 378 -5.63 12.42 28.93
N ASP A 379 -6.65 11.64 29.31
CA ASP A 379 -6.76 10.21 29.06
C ASP A 379 -6.29 9.81 27.64
N GLY A 380 -5.53 8.72 27.48
CA GLY A 380 -4.97 8.31 26.18
C GLY A 380 -3.61 8.91 25.85
N GLU A 381 -3.39 10.18 26.19
CA GLU A 381 -2.20 10.92 25.78
C GLU A 381 -0.93 10.53 26.54
N CYS A 382 0.22 10.86 25.95
CA CYS A 382 1.54 10.69 26.56
C CYS A 382 1.81 9.26 27.06
N ARG A 383 1.38 8.26 26.29
CA ARG A 383 1.48 6.83 26.63
C ARG A 383 0.68 6.48 27.90
N ASN A 384 -0.56 6.96 27.98
CA ASN A 384 -1.43 6.76 29.13
C ASN A 384 -0.78 7.19 30.46
N MET A 385 -0.10 8.34 30.45
CA MET A 385 0.42 8.98 31.67
C MET A 385 -0.31 10.31 31.92
N PRO A 386 -1.55 10.29 32.45
CA PRO A 386 -2.30 11.50 32.79
C PRO A 386 -1.53 12.42 33.73
N GLY A 387 -1.68 13.73 33.56
CA GLY A 387 -0.97 14.72 34.37
C GLY A 387 0.43 15.08 33.90
N THR A 388 0.91 14.46 32.81
CA THR A 388 2.17 14.83 32.16
C THR A 388 2.07 16.26 31.65
N PRO A 389 2.96 17.19 32.03
CA PRO A 389 2.90 18.57 31.53
C PRO A 389 2.98 18.65 30.00
N CYS A 390 2.17 19.53 29.41
CA CYS A 390 2.22 19.80 27.97
C CYS A 390 3.14 20.98 27.67
N VAL A 391 4.10 20.80 26.76
CA VAL A 391 5.08 21.81 26.36
C VAL A 391 4.88 22.22 24.90
N PHE A 392 4.97 23.51 24.59
CA PHE A 392 4.82 24.00 23.22
C PHE A 392 6.12 23.79 22.43
N ARG A 393 6.07 22.96 21.40
CA ARG A 393 7.20 22.61 20.51
C ARG A 393 6.67 22.40 19.09
N ASN A 394 7.48 22.77 18.08
CA ASN A 394 7.15 22.53 16.67
C ASN A 394 5.76 23.03 16.20
N GLY A 395 5.21 24.06 16.86
CA GLY A 395 3.92 24.65 16.52
C GLY A 395 2.70 24.06 17.23
N TYR A 396 2.86 23.06 18.10
CA TYR A 396 1.77 22.46 18.87
C TYR A 396 2.22 22.04 20.28
N TYR A 397 1.30 21.56 21.12
CA TYR A 397 1.59 21.11 22.47
C TYR A 397 1.91 19.61 22.48
N MET A 398 3.05 19.26 23.06
CA MET A 398 3.57 17.91 23.11
C MET A 398 3.79 17.48 24.56
N CYS A 399 3.81 16.17 24.80
CA CYS A 399 4.13 15.61 26.11
C CYS A 399 5.54 16.00 26.56
N SER A 400 5.68 16.52 27.77
CA SER A 400 7.00 16.94 28.32
C SER A 400 8.00 15.81 28.56
N ASN A 401 7.54 14.56 28.56
CA ASN A 401 8.36 13.37 28.73
C ASN A 401 8.91 12.80 27.41
N ILE A 402 8.64 13.45 26.27
CA ILE A 402 9.28 13.13 25.00
C ILE A 402 10.73 13.61 25.03
N ASP A 403 11.64 12.75 24.61
CA ASP A 403 13.04 13.11 24.46
C ASP A 403 13.25 13.90 23.16
N PHE A 404 12.99 15.21 23.19
CA PHE A 404 13.12 16.06 22.01
C PHE A 404 14.53 16.12 21.39
N GLU A 405 15.56 15.66 22.11
CA GLU A 405 16.93 15.63 21.59
C GLU A 405 17.20 14.37 20.77
N ASN A 406 16.66 13.23 21.20
CA ASN A 406 16.96 11.92 20.62
C ASN A 406 15.78 11.30 19.84
N ASP A 407 14.53 11.65 20.15
CA ASP A 407 13.34 11.17 19.45
C ASP A 407 13.26 11.80 18.05
N GLU A 408 13.34 10.96 17.02
CA GLU A 408 13.37 11.43 15.64
C GLU A 408 12.01 12.01 15.23
N TYR A 409 10.91 11.41 15.69
CA TYR A 409 9.54 11.79 15.35
C TYR A 409 9.20 13.17 15.92
N ALA A 410 9.78 13.51 17.07
CA ALA A 410 9.59 14.81 17.73
C ALA A 410 10.51 15.92 17.23
N ARG A 411 11.46 15.65 16.32
CA ARG A 411 12.48 16.64 15.92
C ARG A 411 11.90 17.87 15.21
N THR A 412 10.90 17.67 14.36
CA THR A 412 10.18 18.74 13.64
C THR A 412 8.71 18.36 13.50
N ARG A 413 7.82 19.31 13.15
CA ARG A 413 6.40 18.98 12.89
C ARG A 413 6.22 17.96 11.75
N LEU A 414 7.18 17.90 10.82
CA LEU A 414 7.13 17.09 9.61
C LEU A 414 7.87 15.76 9.74
N SER A 415 8.64 15.56 10.82
CA SER A 415 9.48 14.37 11.00
C SER A 415 8.67 13.09 11.15
N PHE A 416 7.58 13.15 11.93
CA PHE A 416 6.66 12.03 12.07
C PHE A 416 6.01 11.70 10.72
N LEU A 417 5.42 12.70 10.03
CA LEU A 417 4.79 12.50 8.73
C LEU A 417 5.76 11.89 7.69
N ALA A 418 7.03 12.33 7.67
CA ALA A 418 8.05 11.76 6.81
C ALA A 418 8.33 10.27 7.11
N ASN A 419 8.30 9.87 8.39
CA ASN A 419 8.41 8.48 8.79
C ASN A 419 7.15 7.68 8.45
N THR A 420 5.95 8.26 8.62
CA THR A 420 4.68 7.63 8.26
C THR A 420 4.60 7.36 6.76
N ILE A 421 5.04 8.28 5.89
CA ILE A 421 5.14 8.02 4.44
C ILE A 421 5.96 6.77 4.14
N ILE A 422 7.12 6.63 4.79
CA ILE A 422 7.97 5.45 4.61
C ILE A 422 7.24 4.21 5.15
N HIS A 423 6.70 4.28 6.37
CA HIS A 423 5.95 3.20 7.01
C HIS A 423 4.86 2.65 6.10
N GLU A 424 3.96 3.52 5.62
CA GLU A 424 2.80 3.08 4.85
C GLU A 424 3.20 2.52 3.49
N PHE A 425 4.21 3.08 2.81
CA PHE A 425 4.69 2.46 1.58
C PHE A 425 5.34 1.10 1.82
N LEU A 426 6.04 0.92 2.94
CA LEU A 426 6.68 -0.35 3.29
C LEU A 426 5.68 -1.47 3.52
N HIS A 427 4.42 -1.18 3.86
CA HIS A 427 3.37 -2.21 3.90
C HIS A 427 3.23 -2.98 2.58
N SER A 428 3.56 -2.36 1.44
CA SER A 428 3.52 -3.03 0.14
C SER A 428 4.71 -3.99 -0.12
N PHE A 429 5.74 -4.02 0.73
CA PHE A 429 6.97 -4.81 0.51
C PHE A 429 7.08 -6.03 1.41
N HIS A 430 5.94 -6.52 1.88
CA HIS A 430 5.83 -7.76 2.62
C HIS A 430 6.09 -9.00 1.75
N PRO A 431 6.60 -10.10 2.33
CA PRO A 431 6.98 -11.30 1.59
C PRO A 431 5.82 -12.27 1.27
N THR A 432 4.62 -12.08 1.85
CA THR A 432 3.52 -13.06 1.77
C THR A 432 2.13 -12.43 1.85
N GLU A 433 1.16 -12.83 1.04
CA GLU A 433 -0.23 -12.30 1.06
C GLU A 433 -0.87 -12.25 2.46
N GLU A 434 -0.71 -13.30 3.28
CA GLU A 434 -1.34 -13.46 4.61
C GLU A 434 -0.86 -12.45 5.68
N SER A 435 0.04 -11.53 5.33
CA SER A 435 0.78 -10.68 6.26
C SER A 435 0.74 -9.19 5.91
N LEU A 436 -0.15 -8.80 5.00
CA LEU A 436 -0.52 -7.41 4.81
C LEU A 436 -0.82 -6.82 6.20
N ASN A 437 -0.02 -5.84 6.61
CA ASN A 437 -0.08 -5.15 7.92
C ASN A 437 0.45 -5.92 9.15
N ALA A 438 1.11 -7.08 9.01
CA ALA A 438 1.63 -7.84 10.16
C ALA A 438 3.12 -7.63 10.46
N TYR A 439 3.90 -7.11 9.50
CA TYR A 439 5.36 -6.96 9.62
C TYR A 439 5.79 -5.61 10.19
N HIS A 440 5.24 -5.28 11.36
CA HIS A 440 5.73 -4.18 12.19
C HIS A 440 6.93 -4.60 13.03
N PHE A 441 7.71 -3.61 13.47
CA PHE A 441 8.81 -3.83 14.41
C PHE A 441 8.28 -4.42 15.72
N GLY A 442 8.94 -5.45 16.24
CA GLY A 442 8.47 -6.20 17.42
C GLY A 442 7.24 -7.08 17.17
N GLY A 443 6.66 -7.04 15.97
CA GLY A 443 5.61 -7.96 15.57
C GLY A 443 6.10 -9.41 15.55
N ARG A 444 5.19 -10.35 15.77
CA ARG A 444 5.49 -11.80 15.87
C ARG A 444 6.28 -12.33 14.67
N ASP A 445 5.96 -11.84 13.48
CA ASP A 445 6.55 -12.31 12.22
C ASP A 445 7.82 -11.53 11.86
N CYS A 446 8.18 -10.51 12.66
CA CYS A 446 9.43 -9.81 12.48
C CYS A 446 10.58 -10.57 13.15
N PRO A 447 11.60 -11.04 12.41
CA PRO A 447 12.77 -11.63 13.03
C PRO A 447 13.41 -10.63 14.00
N GLU A 448 13.87 -11.13 15.16
CA GLU A 448 14.61 -10.32 16.14
C GLU A 448 15.71 -9.55 15.42
N SER A 449 15.65 -8.23 15.52
CA SER A 449 16.67 -7.35 14.95
C SER A 449 17.92 -7.40 15.81
N ASP A 450 19.11 -7.37 15.19
CA ASP A 450 20.41 -7.16 15.86
C ASP A 450 20.57 -5.70 16.36
N CYS A 451 19.48 -5.08 16.82
CA CYS A 451 19.50 -3.71 17.29
C CYS A 451 19.91 -3.71 18.77
N ASP A 452 21.14 -3.26 19.04
CA ASP A 452 21.74 -3.23 20.39
C ASP A 452 21.18 -2.08 21.27
N SER A 453 20.31 -1.22 20.74
CA SER A 453 19.73 -0.05 21.42
C SER A 453 18.38 -0.34 22.08
N ASP A 454 17.78 0.67 22.72
CA ASP A 454 16.42 0.58 23.28
C ASP A 454 15.42 0.20 22.18
N PHE A 455 14.42 -0.60 22.52
CA PHE A 455 13.38 -1.09 21.60
C PHE A 455 12.70 0.06 20.86
N LEU A 456 12.41 1.16 21.57
CA LEU A 456 11.78 2.34 20.97
C LEU A 456 12.68 2.99 19.93
N GLU A 457 13.96 3.19 20.26
CA GLU A 457 14.94 3.74 19.33
C GLU A 457 15.02 2.86 18.08
N CYS A 458 15.02 1.54 18.23
CA CYS A 458 15.01 0.61 17.11
C CYS A 458 13.71 0.67 16.29
N ALA A 459 12.56 0.77 16.94
CA ALA A 459 11.28 0.90 16.26
C ALA A 459 11.27 2.18 15.42
N GLU A 460 11.62 3.33 16.00
CA GLU A 460 11.74 4.60 15.29
C GLU A 460 12.80 4.52 14.18
N TRP A 461 13.92 3.85 14.45
CA TRP A 461 14.99 3.61 13.48
C TRP A 461 14.45 2.90 12.25
N TYR A 462 13.54 1.93 12.37
CA TYR A 462 12.90 1.29 11.23
C TYR A 462 11.51 1.87 10.90
N SER A 463 11.21 3.10 11.32
CA SER A 463 9.92 3.76 11.07
C SER A 463 8.73 2.88 11.47
N GLY A 464 8.85 2.11 12.56
CA GLY A 464 7.86 1.15 13.04
C GLY A 464 7.75 -0.15 12.22
N MET A 465 8.52 -0.32 11.16
CA MET A 465 8.45 -1.47 10.25
C MET A 465 9.53 -2.50 10.55
N CYS A 466 9.26 -3.76 10.19
CA CYS A 466 10.23 -4.82 10.36
C CYS A 466 11.49 -4.61 9.48
N PRO A 467 12.72 -4.88 9.97
CA PRO A 467 13.95 -4.73 9.16
C PRO A 467 13.95 -5.58 7.88
N LEU A 468 13.25 -6.72 7.88
CA LEU A 468 13.08 -7.54 6.68
C LEU A 468 12.34 -6.78 5.57
N ILE A 469 11.33 -5.99 5.92
CA ILE A 469 10.55 -5.19 4.97
C ILE A 469 11.39 -4.07 4.40
N TRP A 470 12.19 -3.42 5.25
CA TRP A 470 13.20 -2.47 4.80
C TRP A 470 14.19 -3.07 3.80
N ALA A 471 14.67 -4.29 4.07
CA ALA A 471 15.56 -5.00 3.16
C ALA A 471 14.87 -5.33 1.83
N ASN A 472 13.60 -5.75 1.86
CA ASN A 472 12.82 -5.98 0.64
C ASN A 472 12.68 -4.71 -0.18
N PHE A 473 12.33 -3.59 0.46
CA PHE A 473 12.21 -2.30 -0.21
C PHE A 473 13.54 -1.84 -0.80
N ALA A 474 14.63 -1.90 -0.04
CA ALA A 474 15.96 -1.52 -0.50
C ALA A 474 16.45 -2.32 -1.72
N ASN A 475 16.03 -3.58 -1.83
CA ASN A 475 16.38 -4.49 -2.92
C ASN A 475 15.31 -4.57 -4.02
N SER A 476 14.22 -3.81 -3.91
CA SER A 476 13.08 -3.92 -4.83
C SER A 476 13.35 -3.36 -6.23
N TRP A 477 14.34 -2.48 -6.37
CA TRP A 477 14.60 -1.82 -7.65
C TRP A 477 15.15 -2.78 -8.71
N GLN A 478 14.58 -2.72 -9.90
CA GLN A 478 15.05 -3.42 -11.08
C GLN A 478 15.24 -2.46 -12.27
N SER A 479 16.29 -2.73 -13.06
CA SER A 479 16.67 -1.87 -14.20
C SER A 479 15.71 -1.96 -15.39
N SER A 480 14.90 -3.01 -15.47
CA SER A 480 13.99 -3.25 -16.58
C SER A 480 12.66 -3.75 -16.04
N CYS A 481 11.61 -3.00 -16.33
CA CYS A 481 10.25 -3.42 -16.09
C CYS A 481 9.76 -4.17 -17.34
N ASN A 482 9.50 -5.48 -17.23
CA ASN A 482 9.23 -6.34 -18.38
C ASN A 482 7.75 -6.32 -18.76
N VAL A 483 7.26 -5.17 -19.26
CA VAL A 483 5.88 -5.06 -19.81
C VAL A 483 5.65 -6.06 -20.96
N ALA A 484 6.73 -6.40 -21.69
CA ALA A 484 6.69 -7.17 -22.91
C ALA A 484 6.36 -8.67 -22.74
N SER A 485 6.55 -9.27 -21.55
CA SER A 485 6.24 -10.69 -21.34
C SER A 485 4.79 -10.95 -20.94
N THR A 486 4.08 -9.95 -20.40
CA THR A 486 2.73 -10.16 -19.86
C THR A 486 1.64 -9.71 -20.84
N ILE A 487 1.96 -8.80 -21.76
CA ILE A 487 1.07 -8.39 -22.87
C ILE A 487 1.49 -9.09 -24.17
N THR A 488 1.65 -10.42 -24.16
CA THR A 488 1.65 -11.16 -25.44
C THR A 488 0.22 -11.16 -26.00
N ARG A 489 -0.05 -10.22 -26.92
CA ARG A 489 -1.20 -10.20 -27.86
C ARG A 489 -2.60 -10.24 -27.24
N ARG A 490 -2.94 -9.29 -26.38
CA ARG A 490 -4.18 -8.56 -26.65
C ARG A 490 -3.76 -7.32 -27.41
N GLU A 491 -4.16 -7.20 -28.67
CA GLU A 491 -4.26 -5.90 -29.29
C GLU A 491 -5.06 -5.04 -28.30
N VAL A 492 -4.39 -4.12 -27.63
CA VAL A 492 -5.07 -3.06 -26.90
C VAL A 492 -5.80 -2.32 -28.00
N SER A 493 -7.07 -2.70 -28.21
CA SER A 493 -7.99 -1.92 -29.03
C SER A 493 -7.87 -0.50 -28.50
N PRO A 494 -7.54 0.50 -29.34
CA PRO A 494 -7.31 1.86 -28.87
C PRO A 494 -8.46 2.22 -27.95
N MET A 495 -8.13 2.70 -26.73
CA MET A 495 -9.15 3.14 -25.77
C MET A 495 -10.20 3.96 -26.52
N PRO A 496 -11.51 3.75 -26.28
CA PRO A 496 -12.52 4.55 -26.94
C PRO A 496 -12.24 6.01 -26.59
N THR A 497 -11.73 6.78 -27.55
CA THR A 497 -11.48 8.23 -27.42
C THR A 497 -12.81 8.98 -27.46
N GLY A 498 -13.82 8.49 -26.75
CA GLY A 498 -15.19 8.91 -26.90
C GLY A 498 -15.99 8.93 -25.61
N CYS A 499 -16.96 9.85 -25.56
CA CYS A 499 -17.93 9.99 -24.49
C CYS A 499 -18.69 8.67 -24.27
N ARG A 500 -19.04 8.39 -23.02
CA ARG A 500 -19.86 7.26 -22.58
C ARG A 500 -21.25 7.72 -22.18
N SER A 501 -21.38 8.97 -21.75
CA SER A 501 -22.64 9.62 -21.39
C SER A 501 -22.63 11.11 -21.74
N ASP A 502 -23.80 11.76 -21.68
CA ASP A 502 -23.92 13.22 -21.87
C ASP A 502 -23.10 14.01 -20.83
N ALA A 503 -22.79 13.42 -19.67
CA ALA A 503 -21.97 14.04 -18.63
C ALA A 503 -20.50 14.23 -19.05
N ASP A 504 -20.02 13.43 -20.01
CA ASP A 504 -18.65 13.53 -20.53
C ASP A 504 -18.50 14.67 -21.57
N CYS A 505 -19.59 15.34 -21.92
CA CYS A 505 -19.66 16.34 -22.98
C CYS A 505 -19.81 17.77 -22.42
N ARG A 506 -19.36 18.77 -23.19
CA ARG A 506 -19.52 20.18 -22.80
C ARG A 506 -21.00 20.57 -22.81
N ALA A 507 -21.38 21.56 -22.01
CA ALA A 507 -22.74 22.10 -21.98
C ALA A 507 -23.25 22.43 -23.40
N GLY A 508 -24.43 21.91 -23.75
CA GLY A 508 -25.03 22.02 -25.10
C GLY A 508 -24.61 20.93 -26.09
N GLN A 509 -23.82 19.94 -25.66
CA GLN A 509 -23.51 18.75 -26.43
C GLN A 509 -24.18 17.52 -25.82
N ARG A 510 -24.41 16.49 -26.65
CA ARG A 510 -24.87 15.16 -26.24
C ARG A 510 -23.93 14.10 -26.75
N CYS A 511 -23.78 13.03 -25.97
CA CYS A 511 -22.98 11.90 -26.36
C CYS A 511 -23.73 11.04 -27.38
N GLN A 512 -23.16 10.90 -28.57
CA GLN A 512 -23.64 9.95 -29.55
C GLN A 512 -23.09 8.56 -29.23
N SER A 513 -23.90 7.73 -28.56
CA SER A 513 -23.53 6.39 -28.09
C SER A 513 -22.99 5.46 -29.19
N SER A 514 -23.38 5.66 -30.45
CA SER A 514 -22.88 4.86 -31.59
C SER A 514 -21.47 5.24 -32.06
N THR A 515 -20.98 6.44 -31.74
CA THR A 515 -19.67 6.93 -32.20
C THR A 515 -18.75 7.36 -31.07
N GLY A 516 -19.27 7.47 -29.84
CA GLY A 516 -18.56 8.04 -28.70
C GLY A 516 -18.22 9.52 -28.89
N ARG A 517 -18.93 10.27 -29.76
CA ARG A 517 -18.62 11.69 -29.98
C ARG A 517 -19.65 12.61 -29.34
N CYS A 518 -19.16 13.69 -28.72
CA CYS A 518 -20.01 14.79 -28.27
C CYS A 518 -20.48 15.62 -29.48
N LEU A 519 -21.78 15.62 -29.75
CA LEU A 519 -22.40 16.38 -30.82
C LEU A 519 -23.14 17.59 -30.25
N THR A 520 -22.97 18.76 -30.84
CA THR A 520 -23.82 19.92 -30.55
C THR A 520 -25.24 19.64 -31.00
N SER A 521 -26.21 19.77 -30.11
CA SER A 521 -27.63 19.63 -30.47
C SER A 521 -28.01 20.70 -31.49
N SER A 522 -28.25 20.30 -32.74
CA SER A 522 -28.74 21.23 -33.76
C SER A 522 -30.14 21.71 -33.37
N PRO A 523 -30.46 23.01 -33.44
CA PRO A 523 -31.78 23.50 -33.10
C PRO A 523 -32.81 22.83 -34.03
N ALA A 524 -33.89 22.35 -33.43
CA ALA A 524 -34.98 21.72 -34.17
C ALA A 524 -35.54 22.70 -35.23
N PRO A 525 -35.86 22.25 -36.45
CA PRO A 525 -36.50 23.12 -37.43
C PRO A 525 -37.84 23.60 -36.86
N SER A 526 -37.98 24.92 -36.77
CA SER A 526 -39.23 25.57 -36.40
C SER A 526 -40.30 25.21 -37.43
N THR A 527 -41.36 24.53 -36.98
CA THR A 527 -42.58 24.27 -37.75
C THR A 527 -43.45 25.50 -37.87
#